data_AF-A0A960RGN8-F1
#
_entry.id   AF-A0A960RGN8-F1
#
_cell.length_a   1.000
_cell.length_b   1.000
_cell.length_c   1.000
_cell.angle_alpha   90.00
_cell.angle_beta   90.00
_cell.angle_gamma   90.00
#
_symmetry.space_group_name_H-M   'P 1'
#
loop_
_entity.id
_entity.type
_entity.pdbx_description
1 polymer ?
#
loop_
_entity_poly.entity_id
_entity_poly.type
_entity_poly.pdbx_seq_one_letter_code
_entity_poly.pdbx_strand_id
1 'polypeptide(L)'
;MKIPFAKGLGSHLAWAVLPLGGAVWSFRAEAWGVSAALLVAAAAYSLFMLYFFRDPERVPPEDPALVVAGADGWVRSVEDIDETTYLCQPTVRISIYLTPWDVHVNRSPIQGAVTRLDYSPGRHVLTRNPQS
;
A
#
# COMPACT_ATOMS: atom_id res chain seq x y z
N MET A 1 20.37 5.08 -9.50
CA MET A 1 19.98 4.26 -8.34
C MET A 1 18.56 4.63 -7.97
N LYS A 2 17.56 3.77 -8.26
CA LYS A 2 16.19 4.03 -7.84
C LYS A 2 16.13 3.83 -6.32
N ILE A 3 15.60 4.82 -5.63
CA ILE A 3 15.35 4.71 -4.19
C ILE A 3 14.24 3.66 -4.02
N PRO A 4 14.37 2.65 -3.13
CA PRO A 4 13.47 1.50 -3.05
C PRO A 4 12.15 1.83 -2.32
N PHE A 5 11.60 3.01 -2.58
CA PHE A 5 10.40 3.53 -1.93
C PHE A 5 9.40 4.02 -2.96
N ALA A 6 8.12 3.85 -2.64
CA ALA A 6 7.02 4.25 -3.51
C ALA A 6 7.07 5.76 -3.81
N LYS A 7 6.65 6.12 -5.03
CA LYS A 7 6.45 7.51 -5.44
C LYS A 7 5.40 8.14 -4.52
N GLY A 8 5.83 9.00 -3.60
CA GLY A 8 4.96 9.60 -2.57
C GLY A 8 5.54 9.49 -1.15
N LEU A 9 6.59 8.69 -0.92
CA LEU A 9 7.20 8.61 0.42
C LEU A 9 7.55 10.01 0.97
N GLY A 10 8.06 10.91 0.13
CA GLY A 10 8.44 12.27 0.52
C GLY A 10 7.31 13.06 1.21
N SER A 11 6.07 12.98 0.72
CA SER A 11 4.92 13.64 1.36
C SER A 11 4.48 12.95 2.66
N HIS A 12 4.93 11.71 2.89
CA HIS A 12 4.61 10.94 4.08
C HIS A 12 5.76 10.83 5.10
N LEU A 13 6.96 11.32 4.76
CA LEU A 13 8.11 11.35 5.68
C LEU A 13 7.80 12.15 6.95
N ALA A 14 6.99 13.20 6.86
CA ALA A 14 6.55 13.96 8.02
C ALA A 14 5.83 13.07 9.05
N TRP A 15 4.98 12.14 8.60
CA TRP A 15 4.28 11.21 9.49
C TRP A 15 5.24 10.22 10.16
N ALA A 16 6.32 9.82 9.47
CA ALA A 16 7.34 8.98 10.07
C ALA A 16 8.22 9.74 11.09
N VAL A 17 8.47 11.04 10.92
CA VAL A 17 9.47 11.78 11.72
C VAL A 17 8.86 12.60 12.87
N LEU A 18 7.65 13.16 12.70
CA LEU A 18 7.01 13.98 13.74
C LEU A 18 6.84 13.27 15.10
N PRO A 19 6.44 11.99 15.17
CA PRO A 19 6.33 11.28 16.44
C PRO A 19 7.65 11.17 17.20
N LEU A 20 8.78 11.04 16.48
CA LEU A 20 10.12 10.99 17.09
C LEU A 20 10.46 12.32 17.75
N GLY A 21 10.19 13.45 17.09
CA GLY A 21 10.41 14.78 17.64
C GLY A 21 9.58 15.02 18.91
N GLY A 22 8.30 14.62 18.90
CA GLY A 22 7.43 14.68 20.07
C GLY A 22 7.92 13.82 21.23
N ALA A 23 8.38 12.59 20.94
CA ALA A 23 8.93 11.69 21.95
C ALA A 23 10.22 12.25 22.58
N VAL A 24 11.13 12.82 21.79
CA VAL A 24 12.35 13.47 22.31
C VAL A 24 12.01 14.71 23.14
N TRP A 25 11.05 15.53 22.70
CA TRP A 25 10.63 16.71 23.44
C TRP A 25 10.04 16.37 24.83
N SER A 26 9.39 15.20 24.95
CA SER A 26 8.78 14.75 26.21
C SER A 26 9.77 14.56 27.36
N PHE A 27 11.08 14.39 27.08
CA PHE A 27 12.11 14.26 28.11
C PHE A 27 12.25 15.51 29.02
N ARG A 28 11.64 16.65 28.63
CA ARG A 28 11.56 17.85 29.48
C ARG A 28 10.60 17.72 30.65
N ALA A 29 9.73 16.71 30.67
CA ALA A 29 8.69 16.55 31.68
C ALA A 29 9.14 15.75 32.93
N GLU A 30 10.45 15.51 33.11
CA GLU A 30 11.05 14.74 34.22
C GLU A 30 10.51 13.28 34.40
N ALA A 31 9.63 12.82 33.52
CA ALA A 31 9.08 11.47 33.47
C ALA A 31 9.88 10.55 32.52
N TRP A 32 11.16 10.33 32.82
CA TRP A 32 12.13 9.70 31.91
C TRP A 32 11.71 8.31 31.41
N GLY A 33 11.07 7.50 32.27
CA GLY A 33 10.58 6.17 31.88
C GLY A 33 9.48 6.22 30.82
N VAL A 34 8.55 7.17 30.94
CA VAL A 34 7.47 7.36 29.96
C VAL A 34 8.04 7.91 28.65
N SER A 35 8.95 8.88 28.74
CA SER A 35 9.63 9.46 27.57
C SER A 35 10.42 8.41 26.78
N ALA A 36 11.13 7.51 27.47
CA ALA A 36 11.83 6.40 26.83
C ALA A 36 10.87 5.43 26.12
N ALA A 37 9.75 5.08 26.76
CA ALA A 37 8.74 4.21 26.14
C ALA A 37 8.11 4.85 24.88
N LEU A 38 7.80 6.15 24.94
CA LEU A 38 7.29 6.91 23.79
C LEU A 38 8.30 6.95 22.65
N LEU A 39 9.59 7.12 22.96
CA LEU A 39 10.65 7.13 21.94
C LEU A 39 10.76 5.78 21.24
N VAL A 40 10.72 4.67 21.98
CA VAL A 40 10.75 3.32 21.41
C VAL A 40 9.52 3.08 20.53
N ALA A 41 8.32 3.44 21.01
CA ALA A 41 7.09 3.31 20.23
C ALA A 41 7.11 4.15 18.95
N ALA A 42 7.57 5.40 19.05
CA ALA A 42 7.73 6.28 17.90
C ALA A 42 8.74 5.71 16.89
N ALA A 43 9.88 5.20 17.35
CA ALA A 43 10.88 4.60 16.46
C ALA A 43 10.38 3.34 15.76
N ALA A 44 9.66 2.48 16.47
CA ALA A 44 9.02 1.30 15.88
C ALA A 44 7.99 1.70 14.80
N TYR A 45 7.17 2.72 15.08
CA TYR A 45 6.21 3.26 14.11
C TYR A 45 6.91 3.87 12.88
N SER A 46 7.94 4.68 13.08
CA SER A 46 8.72 5.27 11.99
C SER A 46 9.33 4.20 11.09
N LEU A 47 9.93 3.17 11.69
CA LEU A 47 10.51 2.05 10.95
C LEU A 47 9.43 1.27 10.18
N PHE A 48 8.27 1.05 10.80
CA PHE A 48 7.14 0.42 10.14
C PHE A 48 6.62 1.25 8.95
N MET A 49 6.53 2.58 9.07
CA MET A 49 6.14 3.44 7.94
C MET A 49 7.13 3.33 6.78
N LEU A 50 8.44 3.35 7.05
CA LEU A 50 9.44 3.14 6.00
C LEU A 50 9.29 1.76 5.34
N TYR A 51 9.03 0.72 6.14
CA TYR A 51 8.78 -0.63 5.65
C TYR A 51 7.48 -0.74 4.82
N PHE A 52 6.41 -0.04 5.23
CA PHE A 52 5.10 -0.06 4.58
C PHE A 52 5.14 0.54 3.18
N PHE A 53 5.88 1.65 3.01
CA PHE A 53 6.02 2.35 1.72
C PHE A 53 7.17 1.86 0.85
N ARG A 54 7.74 0.68 1.15
CA ARG A 54 8.81 0.09 0.35
C ARG A 54 8.31 -0.28 -1.06
N ASP A 55 9.20 -0.14 -2.04
CA ASP A 55 8.97 -0.49 -3.44
C ASP A 55 10.20 -1.24 -3.99
N PRO A 56 10.30 -2.56 -3.74
CA PRO A 56 11.42 -3.36 -4.24
C PRO A 56 11.35 -3.53 -5.76
N GLU A 57 12.51 -3.58 -6.41
CA GLU A 57 12.60 -3.90 -7.84
C GLU A 57 12.11 -5.32 -8.11
N ARG A 58 11.42 -5.49 -9.25
CA ARG A 58 10.85 -6.77 -9.69
C ARG A 58 11.18 -7.00 -11.15
N VAL A 59 11.44 -8.26 -11.49
CA VAL A 59 11.62 -8.73 -12.87
C VAL A 59 10.42 -9.60 -13.21
N PRO A 60 9.46 -9.12 -14.02
CA PRO A 60 8.38 -9.97 -14.50
C PRO A 60 8.91 -10.97 -15.54
N PRO A 61 8.22 -12.10 -15.78
CA PRO A 61 8.48 -12.96 -16.94
C PRO A 61 8.45 -12.17 -18.26
N GLU A 62 9.27 -12.56 -19.22
CA GLU A 62 9.45 -11.82 -20.49
C GLU A 62 8.36 -12.09 -21.54
N ASP A 63 7.45 -13.03 -21.31
CA ASP A 63 6.42 -13.41 -22.27
C ASP A 63 5.28 -12.35 -22.33
N PRO A 64 5.11 -11.65 -23.47
CA PRO A 64 4.09 -10.61 -23.62
C PRO A 64 2.64 -11.14 -23.57
N ALA A 65 2.43 -12.44 -23.75
CA ALA A 65 1.11 -13.06 -23.67
C ALA A 65 0.66 -13.34 -22.23
N LEU A 66 1.56 -13.19 -21.23
CA LEU A 66 1.24 -13.46 -19.84
C LEU A 66 0.60 -12.25 -19.16
N VAL A 67 -0.45 -12.52 -18.38
CA VAL A 67 -1.00 -11.60 -17.38
C VAL A 67 -0.39 -11.96 -16.04
N VAL A 68 0.32 -11.01 -15.42
CA VAL A 68 0.97 -11.21 -14.12
C VAL A 68 0.16 -10.57 -12.98
N ALA A 69 0.48 -10.90 -11.73
CA ALA A 69 -0.16 -10.28 -10.58
C ALA A 69 0.15 -8.77 -10.54
N GLY A 70 -0.89 -7.94 -10.48
CA GLY A 70 -0.77 -6.48 -10.41
C GLY A 70 -0.36 -5.96 -9.01
N ALA A 71 -0.50 -6.77 -7.96
CA ALA A 71 -0.18 -6.40 -6.59
C ALA A 71 0.31 -7.61 -5.79
N ASP A 72 0.95 -7.36 -4.66
CA ASP A 72 1.23 -8.39 -3.65
C ASP A 72 -0.03 -8.82 -2.91
N GLY A 73 0.07 -9.95 -2.22
CA GLY A 73 -0.94 -10.40 -1.29
C GLY A 73 -1.66 -11.65 -1.78
N TRP A 74 -2.91 -11.78 -1.37
CA TRP A 74 -3.67 -13.02 -1.48
C TRP A 74 -4.78 -12.89 -2.51
N VAL A 75 -4.88 -13.85 -3.43
CA VAL A 75 -6.04 -13.93 -4.33
C VAL A 75 -7.26 -14.27 -3.47
N ARG A 76 -8.15 -13.30 -3.30
CA ARG A 76 -9.33 -13.40 -2.45
C ARG A 76 -10.51 -14.03 -3.19
N SER A 77 -10.66 -13.71 -4.47
CA SER A 77 -11.68 -14.32 -5.33
C SER A 77 -11.32 -14.24 -6.81
N VAL A 78 -11.89 -15.19 -7.56
CA VAL A 78 -11.89 -15.24 -9.03
C VAL A 78 -13.33 -15.54 -9.43
N GLU A 79 -14.00 -14.57 -10.05
CA GLU A 79 -15.44 -14.59 -10.28
C GLU A 79 -15.77 -14.13 -11.70
N ASP A 80 -16.71 -14.81 -12.35
CA ASP A 80 -17.33 -14.32 -13.58
C ASP A 80 -18.34 -13.22 -13.25
N ILE A 81 -18.21 -12.07 -13.90
CA ILE A 81 -19.09 -10.91 -13.72
C ILE A 81 -19.47 -10.31 -15.07
N ASP A 82 -20.66 -9.74 -15.14
CA ASP A 82 -21.01 -8.81 -16.21
C ASP A 82 -20.49 -7.42 -15.84
N GLU A 83 -19.39 -7.00 -16.47
CA GLU A 83 -18.81 -5.68 -16.24
C GLU A 83 -19.63 -4.64 -17.00
N THR A 84 -20.14 -3.61 -16.32
CA THR A 84 -21.11 -2.65 -16.88
C THR A 84 -20.60 -1.22 -17.03
N THR A 85 -19.37 -0.92 -16.59
CA THR A 85 -18.85 0.44 -16.47
C THR A 85 -17.94 0.84 -17.63
N TYR A 86 -17.13 -0.08 -18.15
CA TYR A 86 -16.15 0.22 -19.21
C TYR A 86 -16.17 -0.78 -20.36
N LEU A 87 -16.11 -2.09 -20.05
CA LEU A 87 -16.06 -3.16 -21.02
C LEU A 87 -17.47 -3.60 -21.49
N CYS A 88 -18.50 -3.42 -20.65
CA CYS A 88 -19.89 -3.73 -21.00
C CYS A 88 -20.09 -5.17 -21.52
N GLN A 89 -19.37 -6.15 -20.95
CA GLN A 89 -19.37 -7.55 -21.40
C GLN A 89 -19.06 -8.52 -20.23
N PRO A 90 -19.32 -9.82 -20.40
CA PRO A 90 -18.89 -10.84 -19.43
C PRO A 90 -17.37 -10.87 -19.29
N THR A 91 -16.87 -10.85 -18.05
CA THR A 91 -15.44 -10.83 -17.73
C THR A 91 -15.13 -11.60 -16.47
N VAL A 92 -13.87 -12.02 -16.30
CA VAL A 92 -13.37 -12.60 -15.05
C VAL A 92 -12.77 -11.49 -14.19
N ARG A 93 -13.30 -11.30 -12.98
CA ARG A 93 -12.71 -10.44 -11.95
C ARG A 93 -11.78 -11.25 -11.05
N ILE A 94 -10.55 -10.78 -10.94
CA ILE A 94 -9.57 -11.31 -9.98
C ILE A 94 -9.35 -10.27 -8.87
N SER A 95 -9.68 -10.63 -7.63
CA SER A 95 -9.54 -9.75 -6.47
C SER A 95 -8.30 -10.14 -5.66
N ILE A 96 -7.38 -9.20 -5.45
CA ILE A 96 -6.16 -9.40 -4.63
C ILE A 96 -6.26 -8.56 -3.36
N TYR A 97 -6.05 -9.18 -2.20
CA TYR A 97 -6.06 -8.54 -0.90
C TYR A 97 -4.63 -8.31 -0.39
N LEU A 98 -4.29 -7.04 -0.14
CA LEU A 98 -3.02 -6.62 0.44
C LEU A 98 -3.14 -6.55 1.97
N THR A 99 -2.25 -7.23 2.67
CA THR A 99 -2.08 -7.09 4.12
C THR A 99 -1.13 -5.93 4.44
N PRO A 100 -1.11 -5.39 5.68
CA PRO A 100 -0.15 -4.36 6.09
C PRO A 100 1.34 -4.73 5.90
N TRP A 101 1.63 -6.01 5.70
CA TRP A 101 2.98 -6.52 5.48
C TRP A 101 3.38 -6.55 4.02
N ASP A 102 2.42 -6.49 3.09
CA ASP A 102 2.64 -6.55 1.65
C ASP A 102 3.11 -5.19 1.09
N VAL A 103 3.64 -5.19 -0.13
CA VAL A 103 3.99 -3.95 -0.83
C VAL A 103 2.72 -3.27 -1.31
N HIS A 104 2.42 -2.07 -0.79
CA HIS A 104 1.23 -1.28 -1.13
C HIS A 104 1.40 -0.47 -2.42
N VAL A 105 1.83 -1.16 -3.48
CA VAL A 105 2.00 -0.59 -4.81
C VAL A 105 1.32 -1.49 -5.83
N ASN A 106 0.30 -0.96 -6.50
CA ASN A 106 -0.34 -1.61 -7.63
C ASN A 106 0.42 -1.27 -8.92
N ARG A 107 0.77 -2.28 -9.70
CA ARG A 107 1.45 -2.20 -11.00
C ARG A 107 0.53 -2.73 -12.09
N SER A 108 0.83 -2.38 -13.34
CA SER A 108 0.08 -2.92 -14.48
C SER A 108 0.34 -4.42 -14.61
N PRO A 109 -0.70 -5.27 -14.67
CA PRO A 109 -0.55 -6.72 -14.81
C PRO A 109 -0.20 -7.15 -16.25
N ILE A 110 -0.32 -6.25 -17.23
CA ILE A 110 -0.03 -6.48 -18.65
C ILE A 110 0.48 -5.17 -19.29
N GLN A 111 1.15 -5.27 -20.44
CA GLN A 111 1.49 -4.10 -21.25
C GLN A 111 0.22 -3.51 -21.89
N GLY A 112 0.12 -2.18 -21.90
CA GLY A 112 -1.00 -1.48 -22.51
C GLY A 112 -0.92 0.03 -22.32
N ALA A 113 -1.93 0.74 -22.82
CA ALA A 113 -2.10 2.17 -22.62
C ALA A 113 -3.31 2.43 -21.72
N VAL A 114 -3.20 3.40 -20.81
CA VAL A 114 -4.32 3.86 -19.99
C VAL A 114 -5.24 4.71 -20.86
N THR A 115 -6.45 4.23 -21.14
CA THR A 115 -7.45 4.92 -21.97
C THR A 115 -8.48 5.68 -21.14
N ARG A 116 -8.67 5.29 -19.88
CA ARG A 116 -9.67 5.87 -18.97
C ARG A 116 -9.20 5.82 -17.52
N LEU A 117 -9.57 6.85 -16.75
CA LEU A 117 -9.36 6.95 -15.31
C LEU A 117 -10.65 7.50 -14.67
N ASP A 118 -11.25 6.73 -13.77
CA ASP A 118 -12.46 7.14 -13.04
C ASP A 118 -12.20 7.11 -11.53
N TYR A 119 -12.85 8.02 -10.81
CA TYR A 119 -12.83 8.05 -9.35
C TYR A 119 -14.23 7.79 -8.80
N SER A 120 -14.34 6.77 -7.97
CA SER A 120 -15.57 6.44 -7.24
C SER A 120 -15.32 6.64 -5.74
N PRO A 121 -16.05 7.56 -5.07
CA PRO A 121 -15.93 7.75 -3.63
C PRO A 121 -16.22 6.45 -2.86
N GLY A 122 -15.27 6.03 -2.03
CA GLY A 122 -15.42 4.82 -1.21
C GLY A 122 -16.19 5.07 0.09
N ARG A 123 -16.64 4.00 0.74
CA ARG A 123 -17.29 4.06 2.08
C ARG A 123 -16.33 3.87 3.25
N HIS A 124 -15.04 3.68 2.99
CA HIS A 124 -13.97 3.56 3.99
C HIS A 124 -14.20 2.41 5.00
N VAL A 125 -14.87 1.34 4.56
CA VAL A 125 -15.08 0.15 5.37
C VAL A 125 -13.82 -0.72 5.39
N LEU A 126 -13.65 -1.52 6.44
CA LEU A 126 -12.54 -2.47 6.54
C LEU A 126 -12.57 -3.44 5.36
N THR A 127 -11.45 -3.54 4.65
CA THR A 127 -11.30 -4.34 3.43
C THR A 127 -11.49 -5.86 3.64
N ARG A 128 -11.53 -6.34 4.90
CA ARG A 128 -11.86 -7.74 5.22
C ARG A 128 -13.36 -8.05 5.07
N ASN A 129 -14.22 -7.03 5.03
CA ASN A 129 -15.65 -7.22 4.82
C ASN A 129 -15.88 -7.70 3.37
N PRO A 130 -16.69 -8.74 3.09
CA PRO A 130 -17.04 -9.13 1.73
C PRO A 130 -17.70 -8.03 0.91
N GLN A 131 -18.35 -7.06 1.58
CA GLN A 131 -19.05 -5.94 0.97
C GLN A 131 -18.17 -4.68 0.80
N SER A 132 -16.86 -4.77 1.09
CA SER A 132 -15.93 -3.62 0.98
C SER A 132 -15.56 -3.29 -0.45
#